data_AF-A0ABD0RL32-F1
#
_entry.id   AF-A0ABD0RL32-F1
#
_cell.length_a   1.000
_cell.length_b   1.000
_cell.length_c   1.000
_cell.angle_alpha   90.00
_cell.angle_beta   90.00
_cell.angle_gamma   90.00
#
_symmetry.space_group_name_H-M   'P 1'
#
loop_
_entity.id
_entity.type
_entity.pdbx_description
1 polymer ?
#
loop_
_entity_poly.entity_id
_entity_poly.type
_entity_poly.pdbx_seq_one_letter_code
_entity_poly.pdbx_strand_id
1 'polypeptide(L)' 'TEISAGSSVTLSCQLYSYTGVSCDDWIRSEGIHLFWVNQAGVNLTISDSRYQISAPGHCIRTLTTTLLNEDDNR' A
#
# COMPACT_ATOMS: atom_id res chain seq x y z
N THR A 1 -0.51 4.26 -21.39
CA THR A 1 0.34 4.85 -20.34
C THR A 1 1.58 4.01 -20.23
N GLU A 2 2.75 4.60 -20.45
CA GLU A 2 4.04 3.92 -20.27
C GLU A 2 4.55 4.20 -18.86
N ILE A 3 5.12 3.19 -18.23
CA ILE A 3 5.69 3.26 -16.89
C ILE A 3 7.21 3.20 -17.05
N SER A 4 7.90 4.29 -16.70
CA SER A 4 9.34 4.46 -16.93
C SER A 4 10.09 4.81 -15.64
N ALA A 5 11.39 4.55 -15.64
CA ALA A 5 12.26 4.92 -14.53
C ALA A 5 12.26 6.44 -14.27
N GLY A 6 12.43 6.82 -13.01
CA GLY A 6 12.29 8.20 -12.54
C GLY A 6 10.84 8.66 -12.40
N SER A 7 9.87 7.95 -12.96
CA SER A 7 8.45 8.26 -12.75
C SER A 7 8.00 7.86 -11.35
N SER A 8 7.13 8.67 -10.75
CA SER A 8 6.45 8.31 -9.51
C SER A 8 5.16 7.57 -9.83
N VAL A 9 4.97 6.44 -9.14
CA VAL A 9 3.75 5.62 -9.23
C VAL A 9 3.05 5.61 -7.89
N THR A 10 1.72 5.63 -7.92
CA THR A 10 0.87 5.48 -6.73
C THR A 10 0.03 4.23 -6.89
N LEU A 11 0.22 3.29 -5.98
CA LEU A 11 -0.61 2.10 -5.82
C LEU A 11 -1.67 2.37 -4.76
N SER A 12 -2.90 1.92 -5.02
CA SER A 12 -4.02 2.01 -4.08
C SER A 12 -4.62 0.63 -3.86
N CYS A 13 -4.76 0.25 -2.60
CA CYS A 13 -5.44 -0.96 -2.18
C CYS A 13 -6.67 -0.56 -1.36
N GLN A 14 -7.83 -1.11 -1.69
CA GLN A 14 -9.07 -0.93 -0.93
C GLN A 14 -9.61 -2.28 -0.49
N LEU A 15 -9.82 -2.46 0.81
CA LEU A 15 -10.54 -3.60 1.36
C LEU A 15 -12.03 -3.44 1.04
N TYR A 16 -12.57 -4.43 0.34
CA TYR A 16 -14.00 -4.51 0.06
C TYR A 16 -14.74 -5.16 1.23
N SER A 17 -15.81 -4.53 1.75
CA SER A 17 -16.73 -5.17 2.70
C SER A 17 -18.01 -5.64 2.00
N TYR A 18 -18.47 -6.85 2.32
CA TYR A 18 -19.72 -7.40 1.80
C TYR A 18 -20.93 -6.64 2.36
N THR A 19 -22.01 -6.57 1.58
CA THR A 19 -23.17 -5.69 1.83
C THR A 19 -23.78 -5.93 3.21
N GLY A 20 -23.70 -4.92 4.09
CA GLY A 20 -24.36 -4.91 5.41
C GLY A 20 -23.50 -4.33 6.53
N VAL A 21 -22.17 -4.37 6.38
CA VAL A 21 -21.23 -3.84 7.39
C VAL A 21 -20.27 -2.86 6.71
N SER A 22 -20.09 -1.68 7.31
CA SER A 22 -19.08 -0.73 6.81
C SER A 22 -17.70 -1.37 6.94
N CYS A 23 -16.83 -1.14 5.97
CA CYS A 23 -15.48 -1.71 6.05
C CYS A 23 -14.73 -1.21 7.31
N ASP A 24 -15.01 0.03 7.75
CA ASP A 24 -14.45 0.59 8.98
C ASP A 24 -14.89 -0.22 10.22
N ASP A 25 -16.17 -0.57 10.31
CA ASP A 25 -16.68 -1.41 11.40
C ASP A 25 -16.09 -2.83 11.33
N TRP A 26 -15.98 -3.38 10.12
CA TRP A 26 -15.44 -4.73 9.94
C TRP A 26 -13.95 -4.82 10.32
N ILE A 27 -13.14 -3.85 9.90
CA ILE A 27 -11.73 -3.76 10.27
C ILE A 27 -11.55 -3.66 11.79
N ARG A 28 -12.38 -2.85 12.45
CA ARG A 28 -12.31 -2.68 13.91
C ARG A 28 -12.80 -3.93 14.66
N SER A 29 -13.82 -4.60 14.15
CA SER A 29 -14.38 -5.84 14.74
C SER A 29 -13.40 -7.01 14.64
N GLU A 30 -12.80 -7.20 13.46
CA GLU A 30 -11.91 -8.35 13.18
C GLU A 30 -10.43 -8.05 13.44
N GLY A 31 -10.08 -6.81 13.78
CA GLY A 31 -8.68 -6.40 13.99
C GLY A 31 -7.83 -6.50 12.72
N ILE A 32 -8.41 -6.17 11.56
CA ILE A 32 -7.72 -6.29 10.27
C ILE A 32 -6.76 -5.12 10.09
N HIS A 33 -5.52 -5.40 9.67
CA HIS A 33 -4.54 -4.38 9.35
C HIS A 33 -4.05 -4.55 7.92
N LEU A 34 -4.30 -3.54 7.07
CA LEU A 34 -3.72 -3.48 5.74
C LEU A 34 -2.31 -2.95 5.84
N PHE A 35 -1.33 -3.61 5.21
CA PHE A 35 0.05 -3.14 5.11
C PHE A 35 0.67 -3.50 3.76
N TRP A 36 1.68 -2.74 3.35
CA TRP A 36 2.46 -3.03 2.15
C TRP A 36 3.68 -3.86 2.53
N VAL A 37 4.07 -4.80 1.68
CA VAL A 37 5.27 -5.61 1.87
C VAL A 37 6.17 -5.51 0.65
N ASN A 38 7.46 -5.74 0.83
CA ASN A 38 8.38 -5.96 -0.30
C ASN A 38 8.30 -7.42 -0.80
N GLN A 39 9.11 -7.75 -1.80
CA GLN A 39 9.20 -9.09 -2.37
C GLN A 39 9.59 -10.17 -1.34
N ALA A 40 10.35 -9.83 -0.30
CA ALA A 40 10.72 -10.74 0.77
C ALA A 40 9.63 -10.91 1.85
N GLY A 41 8.46 -10.28 1.68
CA GLY A 41 7.38 -10.28 2.67
C GLY A 41 7.62 -9.38 3.87
N VAL A 42 8.66 -8.55 3.84
CA VAL A 42 8.96 -7.60 4.93
C VAL A 42 8.01 -6.40 4.82
N ASN A 43 7.38 -6.04 5.94
CA ASN A 43 6.48 -4.90 6.04
C ASN A 43 7.20 -3.58 5.74
N LEU A 44 6.68 -2.81 4.80
CA LEU A 44 7.16 -1.48 4.50
C LEU A 44 6.70 -0.51 5.59
N THR A 45 7.67 0.09 6.28
CA THR A 45 7.43 1.04 7.35
C THR A 45 7.34 2.47 6.84
N ILE A 46 6.54 3.32 7.48
CA ILE A 46 6.44 4.76 7.20
C ILE A 46 7.80 5.49 7.32
N SER A 47 8.74 4.93 8.09
CA SER A 47 10.08 5.49 8.25
C SER A 47 11.01 5.27 7.04
N ASP A 48 10.65 4.41 6.09
CA ASP A 48 11.46 4.23 4.87
C ASP A 48 11.17 5.37 3.90
N SER A 49 12.15 6.26 3.72
CA SER A 49 12.01 7.47 2.90
C SER A 49 11.79 7.19 1.41
N ARG A 50 12.02 5.97 0.95
CA ARG A 50 11.76 5.57 -0.46
C ARG A 50 10.27 5.41 -0.74
N TYR A 51 9.47 5.19 0.30
CA TYR A 51 8.05 4.90 0.20
C TYR A 51 7.23 5.97 0.92
N GLN A 52 6.32 6.61 0.21
CA GLN A 52 5.32 7.45 0.84
C GLN A 52 4.04 6.62 1.05
N ILE A 53 3.84 6.16 2.27
CA ILE A 53 2.68 5.35 2.66
C ILE A 53 1.65 6.26 3.32
N SER A 54 0.40 6.16 2.88
CA SER A 54 -0.73 6.83 3.51
C SER A 54 -1.94 5.92 3.65
N ALA A 55 -2.75 6.18 4.67
CA ALA A 55 -3.98 5.47 4.97
C ALA A 55 -5.07 6.51 5.23
N PRO A 56 -5.71 7.06 4.18
CA PRO A 56 -6.74 8.09 4.32
C PRO A 56 -8.01 7.60 5.05
N GLY A 57 -8.11 6.29 5.32
CA GLY A 57 -9.08 5.65 6.19
C GLY A 57 -8.58 4.26 6.61
N HIS A 58 -9.41 3.45 7.28
CA HIS A 58 -8.99 2.09 7.66
C HIS A 58 -8.98 1.14 6.46
N CYS A 59 -9.82 1.42 5.47
CA CYS A 59 -10.10 0.54 4.35
C CYS A 59 -9.26 0.77 3.11
N ILE A 60 -8.53 1.89 3.05
CA ILE A 60 -7.72 2.26 1.90
C ILE A 60 -6.30 2.49 2.37
N ARG A 61 -5.35 1.83 1.72
CA ARG A 61 -3.91 2.08 1.92
C ARG A 61 -3.25 2.36 0.58
N THR A 62 -2.56 3.49 0.51
CA THR A 62 -1.86 3.96 -0.67
C THR A 62 -0.36 3.93 -0.45
N LEU A 63 0.38 3.63 -1.51
CA LEU A 63 1.84 3.61 -1.56
C LEU A 63 2.29 4.39 -2.79
N THR A 64 3.08 5.44 -2.58
CA THR A 64 3.76 6.16 -3.64
C THR A 64 5.25 5.84 -3.59
N THR A 65 5.83 5.49 -4.74
CA THR A 65 7.27 5.21 -4.89
C THR A 65 7.76 5.74 -6.23
N THR A 66 9.03 6.12 -6.29
CA THR A 66 9.71 6.43 -7.55
C THR A 66 10.30 5.14 -8.12
N LEU A 67 10.11 4.92 -9.41
CA LEU A 67 10.66 3.77 -10.12
C LEU A 67 12.14 3.97 -10.38
N LEU A 68 12.93 2.94 -10.08
CA LEU A 68 14.36 2.92 -10.36
C LEU A 68 14.62 2.20 -11.69
N ASN A 69 15.73 2.54 -12.36
CA ASN A 69 16.09 1.97 -13.67
C ASN A 69 16.32 0.46 -13.62
N GLU A 70 16.79 -0.07 -12.50
CA GLU A 70 17.07 -1.48 -12.31
C GLU A 70 16.34 -1.97 -11.07
N ASP A 71 15.73 -3.14 -11.19
CA ASP A 71 15.41 -3.97 -10.05
C ASP A 71 16.75 -4.47 -9.51
N ASP A 72 17.24 -3.86 -8.43
CA ASP A 72 18.51 -4.20 -7.77
C ASP A 72 18.37 -5.54 -7.00
N ASN A 73 17.75 -6.52 -7.66
CA ASN A 73 17.56 -7.90 -7.23
C ASN A 73 18.86 -8.67 -7.49
N ARG A 74 19.89 -8.35 -6.70
CA ARG A 74 21.12 -9.13 -6.62
C ARG A 74 21.03 -10.23 -5.56
#